data_AF-A0A164A315-F1
#
_entry.id   AF-A0A164A315-F1
#
_cell.length_a   1.000
_cell.length_b   1.000
_cell.length_c   1.000
_cell.angle_alpha   90.00
_cell.angle_beta   90.00
_cell.angle_gamma   90.00
#
_symmetry.space_group_name_H-M   'P 1'
#
loop_
_entity.id
_entity.type
_entity.pdbx_description
1 polymer ?
#
loop_
_entity_poly.entity_id
_entity_poly.type
_entity_poly.pdbx_seq_one_letter_code
_entity_poly.pdbx_strand_id
1 'polypeptide(L)'
;MKEYLVYNLLQIKMSAKVSLCTGACGMLMVNLMDWWNTNFNYVFVALLLVALDHLLGSVVHLRWLRDFSWKKNGAGLLIKLSMVVIGGVVFEALTHITKEQDFVYSYLKMTTRLIVCIYPGMSAMKNMSIITNGIFPPGSLINLFSSFQKDLDMEKLKKGNNKKEE
;
A
#
# COMPACT_ATOMS: atom_id res chain seq x y z
N MET A 1 -29.59 33.46 -42.48
CA MET A 1 -29.79 33.72 -41.03
C MET A 1 -29.99 32.42 -40.23
N LYS A 2 -30.91 31.52 -40.58
CA LYS A 2 -31.10 30.23 -39.88
C LYS A 2 -29.86 29.33 -39.87
N GLU A 3 -29.18 29.18 -41.00
CA GLU A 3 -27.96 28.34 -41.09
C GLU A 3 -26.82 28.86 -40.21
N TYR A 4 -26.66 30.19 -40.15
CA TYR A 4 -25.69 30.84 -39.26
C TYR A 4 -26.00 30.59 -37.78
N LEU A 5 -27.27 30.62 -37.40
CA LEU A 5 -27.70 30.27 -36.02
C LEU A 5 -27.45 28.80 -35.70
N VAL A 6 -27.74 27.88 -36.63
CA VAL A 6 -27.49 26.44 -36.46
C VAL A 6 -26.00 26.14 -36.32
N TYR A 7 -25.15 26.79 -37.13
CA TYR A 7 -23.70 26.66 -37.06
C TYR A 7 -23.14 27.12 -35.71
N ASN A 8 -23.56 28.30 -35.22
CA ASN A 8 -23.12 28.81 -33.93
C ASN A 8 -23.61 27.93 -32.76
N LEU A 9 -24.83 27.39 -32.83
CA LEU A 9 -25.33 26.43 -31.84
C LEU A 9 -24.52 25.13 -31.81
N LEU A 10 -24.07 24.65 -32.98
CA LEU A 10 -23.16 23.50 -33.07
C LEU A 10 -21.79 23.81 -32.44
N GLN A 11 -21.20 24.97 -32.73
CA GLN A 11 -19.94 25.39 -32.13
C GLN A 11 -20.04 25.51 -30.61
N ILE A 12 -21.12 26.09 -30.07
CA ILE A 12 -21.35 26.20 -28.62
C ILE A 12 -21.47 24.81 -27.99
N LYS A 13 -22.22 23.89 -28.59
CA LYS A 13 -22.34 22.50 -28.09
C LYS A 13 -21.00 21.78 -28.07
N MET A 14 -20.20 21.91 -29.11
CA MET A 14 -18.87 21.28 -29.17
C MET A 14 -17.91 21.89 -28.16
N SER A 15 -17.90 23.22 -28.04
CA SER A 15 -17.09 23.93 -27.04
C SER A 15 -17.49 23.54 -25.62
N ALA A 16 -18.79 23.43 -25.32
CA ALA A 16 -19.28 22.99 -24.03
C ALA A 16 -18.86 21.54 -23.70
N LYS A 17 -18.94 20.61 -24.67
CA LYS A 17 -18.49 19.23 -24.47
C LYS A 17 -16.99 19.13 -24.20
N VAL A 18 -16.19 19.86 -24.98
CA VAL A 18 -14.73 19.91 -24.79
C VAL A 18 -14.40 20.51 -23.43
N SER A 19 -14.98 21.66 -23.09
CA SER A 19 -14.77 22.32 -21.79
C SER A 19 -15.17 21.45 -20.61
N LEU A 20 -16.28 20.69 -20.70
CA LEU A 20 -16.69 19.75 -19.67
C LEU A 20 -15.67 18.61 -19.51
N CYS A 21 -15.20 18.04 -20.63
CA CYS A 21 -14.22 16.97 -20.60
C CYS A 21 -12.88 17.46 -20.03
N THR A 22 -12.35 18.59 -20.53
CA THR A 22 -11.10 19.17 -20.02
C THR A 22 -11.24 19.64 -18.58
N GLY A 23 -12.39 20.18 -18.19
CA GLY A 23 -12.67 20.59 -16.81
C GLY A 23 -12.70 19.42 -15.84
N ALA A 24 -13.38 18.33 -16.19
CA ALA A 24 -13.41 17.11 -15.38
C ALA A 24 -12.01 16.48 -15.26
N CYS A 25 -11.28 16.35 -16.36
CA CYS A 25 -9.90 15.84 -16.33
C CYS A 25 -8.98 16.75 -15.51
N GLY A 26 -9.11 18.07 -15.65
CA GLY A 26 -8.34 19.04 -14.88
C GLY A 26 -8.61 18.93 -13.38
N MET A 27 -9.87 18.85 -12.99
CA MET A 27 -10.27 18.69 -11.58
C MET A 27 -9.74 17.38 -10.97
N LEU A 28 -9.85 16.27 -11.71
CA LEU A 28 -9.31 14.99 -11.29
C LEU A 28 -7.79 15.06 -11.11
N MET A 29 -7.08 15.70 -12.04
CA MET A 29 -5.62 15.86 -11.96
C MET A 29 -5.21 16.69 -10.75
N VAL A 30 -5.89 17.81 -10.47
CA VAL A 30 -5.60 18.64 -9.29
C VAL A 30 -5.80 17.84 -8.01
N ASN A 31 -6.95 17.18 -7.85
CA ASN A 31 -7.24 16.38 -6.67
C ASN A 31 -6.24 15.22 -6.48
N LEU A 32 -5.83 14.58 -7.58
CA LEU A 32 -4.84 13.51 -7.56
C LEU A 32 -3.46 14.04 -7.15
N MET A 33 -3.07 15.22 -7.66
CA MET A 33 -1.79 15.85 -7.34
C MET A 33 -1.76 16.31 -5.88
N ASP A 34 -2.85 16.89 -5.37
CA ASP A 34 -2.97 17.29 -3.96
C ASP A 34 -2.90 16.07 -3.03
N TRP A 35 -3.61 15.00 -3.39
CA TRP A 35 -3.50 13.73 -2.68
C TRP A 35 -2.08 13.18 -2.72
N TRP A 36 -1.41 13.20 -3.88
CA TRP A 36 -0.03 12.75 -4.03
C TRP A 36 0.91 13.54 -3.14
N ASN A 37 0.87 14.87 -3.19
CA ASN A 37 1.75 15.73 -2.40
C ASN A 37 1.54 15.53 -0.89
N THR A 38 0.29 15.36 -0.45
CA THR A 38 -0.03 15.11 0.96
C THR A 38 0.44 13.75 1.45
N ASN A 39 0.52 12.76 0.54
CA ASN A 39 0.75 11.36 0.90
C ASN A 39 2.08 10.80 0.38
N PHE A 40 2.92 11.64 -0.23
CA PHE A 40 4.16 11.24 -0.87
C PHE A 40 5.04 10.40 0.06
N ASN A 41 5.28 10.87 1.29
CA ASN A 41 6.12 10.16 2.25
C ASN A 41 5.60 8.76 2.57
N TYR A 42 4.28 8.60 2.70
CA TYR A 42 3.66 7.29 2.92
C TYR A 42 3.85 6.38 1.71
N VAL A 43 3.53 6.87 0.50
CA VAL A 43 3.68 6.09 -0.74
C VAL A 43 5.13 5.69 -0.96
N PHE A 44 6.06 6.62 -0.73
CA PHE A 44 7.50 6.39 -0.84
C PHE A 44 7.96 5.28 0.10
N VAL A 45 7.59 5.33 1.38
CA VAL A 45 7.95 4.29 2.37
C VAL A 45 7.33 2.94 1.99
N ALA A 46 6.07 2.91 1.58
CA ALA A 46 5.39 1.68 1.18
C ALA A 46 6.09 1.02 -0.03
N LEU A 47 6.42 1.80 -1.05
CA LEU A 47 7.14 1.31 -2.24
C LEU A 47 8.58 0.90 -1.91
N LEU A 48 9.26 1.63 -1.03
CA LEU A 48 10.60 1.28 -0.57
C LEU A 48 10.59 -0.07 0.15
N LEU A 49 9.60 -0.33 1.01
CA LEU A 49 9.44 -1.62 1.68
C LEU A 49 9.18 -2.76 0.68
N VAL A 50 8.34 -2.53 -0.34
CA VAL A 50 8.13 -3.52 -1.41
C VAL A 50 9.43 -3.79 -2.17
N ALA A 51 10.20 -2.76 -2.48
CA ALA A 51 11.48 -2.90 -3.19
C ALA A 51 12.48 -3.72 -2.35
N LEU A 52 12.66 -3.37 -1.07
CA LEU A 52 13.56 -4.09 -0.16
C LEU A 52 13.13 -5.55 0.03
N ASP A 53 11.84 -5.78 0.27
CA ASP A 53 11.27 -7.13 0.38
C ASP A 53 11.50 -7.95 -0.90
N HIS A 54 11.29 -7.34 -2.07
CA HIS A 54 11.49 -8.01 -3.35
C HIS A 54 12.96 -8.32 -3.64
N LEU A 55 13.88 -7.39 -3.32
CA LEU A 55 15.32 -7.61 -3.45
C LEU A 55 15.79 -8.74 -2.53
N LEU A 56 15.43 -8.68 -1.24
CA LEU A 56 15.77 -9.71 -0.27
C LEU A 56 15.19 -11.07 -0.67
N GLY A 57 13.92 -11.12 -1.08
CA GLY A 57 13.28 -12.33 -1.57
C GLY A 57 13.99 -12.91 -2.79
N SER A 58 14.36 -12.07 -3.76
CA SER A 58 15.11 -12.50 -4.95
C SER A 58 16.45 -13.14 -4.56
N VAL A 59 17.18 -12.51 -3.65
CA VAL A 59 18.47 -13.02 -3.14
C VAL A 59 18.29 -14.35 -2.39
N VAL A 60 17.27 -14.46 -1.53
CA VAL A 60 16.95 -15.69 -0.79
C VAL A 60 16.63 -16.84 -1.75
N HIS A 61 15.75 -16.61 -2.73
CA HIS A 61 15.38 -17.65 -3.71
C HIS A 61 16.55 -18.04 -4.62
N LEU A 62 17.43 -17.09 -4.94
CA LEU A 62 18.61 -17.36 -5.76
C LEU A 62 19.69 -18.15 -5.01
N ARG A 63 19.98 -17.78 -3.76
CA ARG A 63 21.18 -18.25 -3.04
C ARG A 63 20.92 -19.26 -1.94
N TRP A 64 19.82 -19.13 -1.20
CA TRP A 64 19.47 -20.03 -0.08
C TRP A 64 18.52 -21.15 -0.53
N LEU A 65 17.38 -20.80 -1.14
CA LEU A 65 16.37 -21.79 -1.54
C LEU A 65 16.68 -22.45 -2.89
N ARG A 66 17.48 -21.78 -3.73
CA ARG A 66 17.94 -22.27 -5.04
C ARG A 66 16.80 -22.71 -5.98
N ASP A 67 15.63 -22.08 -5.85
CA ASP A 67 14.41 -22.36 -6.62
C ASP A 67 13.98 -21.14 -7.48
N PHE A 68 14.90 -20.20 -7.68
CA PHE A 68 14.64 -18.95 -8.38
C PHE A 68 14.11 -19.16 -9.81
N SER A 69 13.04 -18.43 -10.14
CA SER A 69 12.45 -18.38 -11.46
C SER A 69 12.03 -16.96 -11.80
N TRP A 70 12.51 -16.43 -12.93
CA TRP A 70 12.19 -15.07 -13.39
C TRP A 70 10.68 -14.81 -13.51
N LYS A 71 9.92 -15.80 -14.00
CA LYS A 71 8.46 -15.71 -14.11
C LYS A 71 7.79 -15.57 -12.73
N LYS A 72 8.20 -16.42 -11.77
CA LYS A 72 7.68 -16.37 -10.39
C LYS A 72 8.10 -15.08 -9.70
N ASN A 73 9.32 -14.62 -9.94
CA ASN A 73 9.83 -13.39 -9.33
C ASN A 73 9.05 -12.16 -9.80
N GLY A 74 8.86 -12.01 -11.11
CA GLY A 74 8.08 -10.91 -11.68
C GLY A 74 6.60 -10.94 -11.24
N ALA A 75 5.98 -12.13 -11.26
CA ALA A 75 4.61 -12.30 -10.75
C ALA A 75 4.52 -11.94 -9.26
N GLY A 76 5.51 -12.35 -8.45
CA GLY A 76 5.59 -11.99 -7.03
C GLY A 76 5.69 -10.49 -6.79
N LEU A 77 6.46 -9.76 -7.60
CA LEU A 77 6.54 -8.30 -7.53
C LEU A 77 5.19 -7.65 -7.86
N LEU A 78 4.54 -8.10 -8.94
CA LEU A 78 3.23 -7.58 -9.34
C LEU A 78 2.18 -7.80 -8.25
N ILE A 79 2.15 -8.98 -7.64
CA ILE A 79 1.23 -9.29 -6.54
C ILE A 79 1.49 -8.37 -5.34
N LYS A 80 2.75 -8.16 -4.96
CA LYS A 80 3.11 -7.26 -3.84
C LYS A 80 2.68 -5.83 -4.11
N LEU A 81 2.97 -5.31 -5.30
CA LEU A 81 2.54 -3.98 -5.72
C LEU A 81 1.01 -3.86 -5.74
N SER A 82 0.30 -4.82 -6.33
CA SER A 82 -1.16 -4.79 -6.37
C SER A 82 -1.78 -4.84 -4.98
N MET A 83 -1.23 -5.64 -4.05
CA MET A 83 -1.73 -5.73 -2.69
C MET A 83 -1.53 -4.43 -1.91
N VAL A 84 -0.38 -3.75 -2.07
CA VAL A 84 -0.13 -2.45 -1.45
C VAL A 84 -1.05 -1.38 -2.01
N VAL A 85 -1.28 -1.36 -3.33
CA VAL A 85 -2.21 -0.41 -3.96
C VAL A 85 -3.65 -0.66 -3.52
N ILE A 86 -4.14 -1.90 -3.62
CA ILE A 86 -5.52 -2.27 -3.24
C ILE A 86 -5.74 -2.00 -1.76
N GLY A 87 -4.81 -2.44 -0.90
CA GLY A 87 -4.87 -2.20 0.54
C GLY A 87 -4.89 -0.70 0.86
N GLY A 88 -4.00 0.08 0.25
CA GLY A 88 -3.96 1.54 0.39
C GLY A 88 -5.28 2.21 0.02
N VAL A 89 -5.88 1.84 -1.11
CA VAL A 89 -7.17 2.41 -1.54
C VAL A 89 -8.31 2.02 -0.59
N VAL A 90 -8.42 0.73 -0.23
CA VAL A 90 -9.47 0.25 0.68
C VAL A 90 -9.39 0.98 2.01
N PHE A 91 -8.19 1.08 2.57
CA PHE A 91 -7.99 1.71 3.86
C PHE A 91 -8.14 3.24 3.83
N GLU A 92 -7.69 3.92 2.77
CA GLU A 92 -7.92 5.36 2.62
C GLU A 92 -9.43 5.64 2.53
N ALA A 93 -10.19 4.82 1.80
CA ALA A 93 -11.65 4.91 1.73
C ALA A 93 -12.33 4.74 3.11
N LEU A 94 -11.84 3.82 3.95
CA LEU A 94 -12.35 3.64 5.30
C LEU A 94 -12.13 4.88 6.18
N THR A 95 -10.98 5.57 6.04
CA THR A 95 -10.70 6.77 6.85
C THR A 95 -11.67 7.91 6.53
N HIS A 96 -12.13 8.01 5.27
CA HIS A 96 -13.10 9.03 4.86
C HIS A 96 -14.45 8.93 5.57
N ILE A 97 -14.84 7.76 6.08
CA ILE A 97 -16.09 7.58 6.86
C ILE A 97 -16.04 8.39 8.16
N THR A 98 -14.84 8.57 8.73
CA THR A 98 -14.64 9.24 10.03
C THR A 98 -14.13 10.68 9.91
N LYS A 99 -14.21 11.28 8.71
CA LYS A 99 -13.62 12.60 8.42
C LYS A 99 -14.16 13.73 9.31
N GLU A 100 -15.37 13.59 9.83
CA GLU A 100 -16.02 14.59 10.71
C GLU A 100 -15.38 14.72 12.10
N GLN A 101 -14.52 13.77 12.51
CA GLN A 101 -13.85 13.78 13.81
C GLN A 101 -12.33 13.68 13.63
N ASP A 102 -11.64 14.82 13.77
CA ASP A 102 -10.20 14.95 13.46
C ASP A 102 -9.30 13.94 14.18
N PHE A 103 -9.58 13.69 15.47
CA PHE A 103 -8.81 12.73 16.26
C PHE A 103 -8.94 11.30 15.72
N VAL A 104 -10.19 10.85 15.50
CA VAL A 104 -10.48 9.49 15.01
C VAL A 104 -9.94 9.32 13.59
N TYR A 105 -10.15 10.32 12.73
CA TYR A 105 -9.61 10.34 11.36
C TYR A 105 -8.09 10.18 11.34
N SER A 106 -7.38 11.00 12.11
CA SER A 106 -5.91 10.99 12.15
C SER A 106 -5.36 9.66 12.66
N TYR A 107 -5.97 9.12 13.73
CA TYR A 107 -5.57 7.84 14.31
C TYR A 107 -5.81 6.68 13.34
N LEU A 108 -7.00 6.60 12.73
CA LEU A 108 -7.32 5.56 11.75
C LEU A 108 -6.41 5.66 10.53
N LYS A 109 -6.19 6.87 10.01
CA LYS A 109 -5.31 7.13 8.87
C LYS A 109 -3.87 6.67 9.13
N MET A 110 -3.33 6.98 10.30
CA MET A 110 -2.00 6.50 10.70
C MET A 110 -1.99 4.97 10.80
N THR A 111 -2.95 4.39 11.52
CA THR A 111 -3.03 2.95 11.79
C THR A 111 -3.13 2.15 10.50
N THR A 112 -4.02 2.55 9.59
CA THR A 112 -4.24 1.81 8.35
C THR A 112 -3.04 1.91 7.41
N ARG A 113 -2.35 3.05 7.36
CA ARG A 113 -1.08 3.19 6.62
C ARG A 113 0.00 2.27 7.16
N LEU A 114 0.11 2.16 8.49
CA LEU A 114 1.02 1.21 9.12
C LEU A 114 0.67 -0.23 8.72
N ILE A 115 -0.61 -0.62 8.72
CA ILE A 115 -1.05 -1.95 8.29
C ILE A 115 -0.59 -2.24 6.85
N VAL A 116 -0.75 -1.30 5.92
CA VAL A 116 -0.30 -1.46 4.53
C VAL A 116 1.21 -1.64 4.44
N CYS A 117 1.99 -0.89 5.23
CA CYS A 117 3.45 -1.01 5.28
C CYS A 117 3.92 -2.30 5.99
N ILE A 118 3.17 -2.80 6.97
CA ILE A 118 3.48 -4.04 7.69
C ILE A 118 3.43 -5.24 6.73
N TYR A 119 2.57 -5.23 5.70
CA TYR A 119 2.51 -6.33 4.72
C TYR A 119 3.87 -6.61 4.04
N PRO A 120 4.48 -5.68 3.27
CA PRO A 120 5.79 -5.91 2.69
C PRO A 120 6.90 -5.96 3.75
N GLY A 121 6.78 -5.20 4.86
CA GLY A 121 7.76 -5.20 5.94
C GLY A 121 7.90 -6.58 6.62
N MET A 122 6.80 -7.25 6.92
CA MET A 122 6.80 -8.60 7.50
C MET A 122 7.39 -9.63 6.54
N SER A 123 7.12 -9.51 5.23
CA SER A 123 7.73 -10.35 4.22
C SER A 123 9.25 -10.12 4.15
N ALA A 124 9.71 -8.87 4.16
CA ALA A 124 11.14 -8.55 4.19
C ALA A 124 11.81 -9.13 5.43
N MET A 125 11.16 -9.01 6.59
CA MET A 125 11.65 -9.59 7.86
C MET A 125 11.81 -11.10 7.81
N LYS A 126 10.89 -11.84 7.17
CA LYS A 126 11.07 -13.28 6.95
C LYS A 126 12.30 -13.58 6.09
N ASN A 127 12.50 -12.83 5.01
CA ASN A 127 13.67 -12.99 4.15
C ASN A 127 14.99 -12.67 4.89
N MET A 128 15.01 -11.62 5.71
CA MET A 128 16.17 -11.29 6.56
C MET A 128 16.49 -12.41 7.55
N SER A 129 15.46 -13.00 8.17
CA SER A 129 15.65 -14.12 9.11
C SER A 129 16.24 -15.34 8.43
N ILE A 130 15.84 -15.64 7.19
CA ILE A 130 16.43 -16.72 6.40
C ILE A 130 17.91 -16.43 6.11
N ILE A 131 18.24 -15.21 5.67
CA ILE A 131 19.62 -14.80 5.37
C ILE A 131 20.51 -14.89 6.61
N THR A 132 19.98 -14.51 7.78
CA THR A 132 20.72 -14.44 9.03
C THR A 132 20.63 -15.70 9.88
N ASN A 133 20.09 -16.81 9.35
CA ASN A 133 19.85 -18.05 10.08
C ASN A 133 19.09 -17.85 11.41
N GLY A 134 18.08 -16.97 11.39
CA GLY A 134 17.21 -16.74 12.53
C GLY A 134 17.72 -15.72 13.55
N ILE A 135 18.84 -15.06 13.29
CA ILE A 135 19.41 -14.06 14.21
C ILE A 135 18.61 -12.74 14.13
N PHE A 136 18.28 -12.27 12.92
CA PHE A 136 17.60 -10.99 12.74
C PHE A 136 16.56 -10.99 11.60
N PRO A 137 15.29 -10.64 11.89
CA PRO A 137 14.69 -10.63 13.22
C PRO A 137 14.61 -12.06 13.78
N PRO A 138 14.60 -12.21 15.13
CA PRO A 138 14.51 -13.51 15.76
C PRO A 138 13.23 -14.23 15.37
N GLY A 139 13.30 -15.54 15.11
CA GLY A 139 12.15 -16.33 14.67
C GLY A 139 10.96 -16.27 15.63
N SER A 140 11.20 -16.07 16.92
CA SER A 140 10.15 -15.85 17.93
C SER A 140 9.32 -14.60 17.65
N LEU A 141 9.95 -13.50 17.20
CA LEU A 141 9.27 -12.26 16.84
C LEU A 141 8.43 -12.44 15.57
N ILE A 142 8.98 -13.11 14.55
CA ILE A 142 8.22 -13.45 13.32
C ILE A 142 7.02 -14.33 13.64
N ASN A 143 7.21 -15.36 14.46
CA ASN A 143 6.15 -16.28 14.86
C ASN A 143 5.07 -15.58 15.67
N LEU A 144 5.46 -14.68 16.58
CA LEU A 144 4.54 -13.84 17.35
C LEU A 144 3.63 -13.02 16.43
N PHE A 145 4.21 -12.25 15.51
CA PHE A 145 3.43 -11.45 14.56
C PHE A 145 2.55 -12.33 13.65
N SER A 146 3.06 -13.47 13.19
CA SER A 146 2.27 -14.39 12.36
C SER A 146 1.08 -15.02 13.10
N SER A 147 1.26 -15.35 14.39
CA SER A 147 0.20 -15.88 15.25
C SER A 147 -0.87 -14.83 15.57
N PHE A 148 -0.44 -13.58 15.81
CA PHE A 148 -1.36 -12.46 16.00
C PHE A 148 -2.17 -12.18 14.73
N GLN A 149 -1.55 -12.20 13.55
CA GLN A 149 -2.27 -11.99 12.29
C GLN A 149 -3.33 -13.08 12.02
N LYS A 150 -3.07 -14.31 12.44
CA LYS A 150 -3.98 -15.45 12.21
C LYS A 150 -5.19 -15.44 13.15
N ASP A 151 -4.97 -15.16 14.43
CA ASP A 151 -5.97 -15.37 15.48
C ASP A 151 -6.48 -14.05 16.11
N LEU A 152 -5.85 -12.90 15.79
CA LEU A 152 -6.10 -11.57 16.37
C LEU A 152 -6.06 -11.53 17.91
N ASP A 153 -5.40 -12.52 18.52
CA ASP A 153 -5.36 -12.70 19.96
C ASP A 153 -4.23 -11.88 20.61
N MET A 154 -4.63 -10.81 21.28
CA MET A 154 -3.74 -9.89 22.01
C MET A 154 -3.05 -10.55 23.21
N GLU A 155 -3.58 -11.65 23.76
CA GLU A 155 -2.94 -12.33 24.88
C GLU A 155 -1.62 -13.00 24.48
N LYS A 156 -1.51 -13.44 23.23
CA LYS A 156 -0.29 -14.08 22.70
C LYS A 156 0.86 -13.08 22.60
N LEU A 157 0.56 -11.82 22.28
CA LEU A 157 1.55 -10.72 22.30
C LEU A 157 2.08 -10.46 23.72
N LYS A 158 1.23 -10.60 24.73
CA LYS A 158 1.56 -10.34 26.14
C LYS A 158 2.33 -11.49 26.80
N LYS A 159 2.00 -12.74 26.47
CA LYS A 159 2.61 -13.96 27.06
C LYS A 159 4.04 -14.23 26.57
N GLY A 160 4.47 -13.68 25.43
CA GLY A 160 5.82 -13.86 24.88
C GLY A 160 6.96 -13.25 25.72
N ASN A 161 6.65 -12.30 26.62
CA ASN A 161 7.64 -11.64 27.48
C ASN A 161 7.93 -12.41 28.80
N ASN A 162 7.07 -13.33 29.24
CA ASN A 162 7.21 -13.98 30.55
C ASN A 162 8.07 -15.26 30.54
N LYS A 163 8.66 -15.66 29.40
CA LYS A 163 9.53 -16.86 29.31
C LYS A 163 11.03 -16.57 29.50
N LYS A 164 11.39 -15.39 30.00
CA LYS A 164 12.79 -14.99 30.27
C LYS A 164 13.11 -14.76 31.75
N GLU A 165 12.18 -15.06 32.67
CA GLU A 165 12.36 -14.85 34.11
C GLU A 165 12.21 -16.13 34.96
N GLU A 166 12.44 -17.31 34.36
CA GLU A 166 12.64 -18.57 35.10
C GLU A 166 13.94 -19.26 34.68
#